data_AF-A0A3D8QHL2-F1
#
_entry.id   AF-A0A3D8QHL2-F1
#
_cell.length_a   1.000
_cell.length_b   1.000
_cell.length_c   1.000
_cell.angle_alpha   90.00
_cell.angle_beta   90.00
_cell.angle_gamma   90.00
#
_symmetry.space_group_name_H-M   'P 1'
#
loop_
_entity.id
_entity.type
_entity.pdbx_description
1 polymer ?
#
loop_
_entity_poly.entity_id
_entity_poly.type
_entity_poly.pdbx_seq_one_letter_code
_entity_poly.pdbx_strand_id
1 'polypeptide(L)' 'MSTFQVHYFASASSYTGKNTESLPAPLPLSKLFDTLEANLGDEYVDMEADGSGSGNEGIMIQNGDEVAVIPPVSSG' A
#
# COMPACT_ATOMS: atom_id res chain seq x y z
N MET A 1 -20.17 -0.35 4.16
CA MET A 1 -18.80 -0.67 4.64
C MET A 1 -17.91 0.46 4.17
N SER A 2 -17.11 1.04 5.06
CA SER A 2 -16.23 2.15 4.74
C SER A 2 -14.90 1.63 4.21
N THR A 3 -14.43 2.15 3.09
CA THR A 3 -13.18 1.74 2.43
C THR A 3 -12.29 2.93 2.08
N PHE A 4 -11.03 2.65 1.81
CA PHE A 4 -10.06 3.57 1.22
C PHE A 4 -9.52 2.97 -0.08
N GLN A 5 -8.95 3.81 -0.96
CA GLN A 5 -8.47 3.40 -2.28
C GLN A 5 -6.94 3.27 -2.27
N VAL A 6 -6.41 2.14 -2.73
CA VAL A 6 -4.98 1.97 -3.02
C VAL A 6 -4.77 2.06 -4.53
N HIS A 7 -3.79 2.84 -4.95
CA HIS A 7 -3.39 3.02 -6.35
C HIS A 7 -2.00 2.44 -6.59
N TYR A 8 -1.88 1.49 -7.52
CA TYR A 8 -0.62 0.88 -7.91
C TYR A 8 -0.13 1.51 -9.21
N PHE A 9 1.12 1.97 -9.23
CA PHE A 9 1.74 2.59 -10.40
C PHE A 9 2.86 1.72 -10.97
N ALA A 10 3.10 1.86 -12.28
CA ALA A 10 4.20 1.21 -13.01
C ALA A 10 4.37 -0.28 -12.65
N SER A 11 5.56 -0.71 -12.21
CA SER A 11 5.83 -2.10 -11.88
C SER A 11 4.94 -2.65 -10.77
N ALA A 12 4.43 -1.83 -9.85
CA ALA A 12 3.48 -2.28 -8.84
C ALA A 12 2.16 -2.75 -9.47
N SER A 13 1.64 -2.04 -10.48
CA SER A 13 0.42 -2.47 -11.19
C SER A 13 0.62 -3.73 -12.03
N SER A 14 1.80 -3.88 -12.66
CA SER A 14 2.15 -5.11 -13.38
C SER A 14 2.25 -6.31 -12.44
N TYR A 15 2.71 -6.07 -11.21
CA TYR A 15 2.92 -7.09 -10.21
C TYR A 15 1.62 -7.54 -9.55
N THR A 16 0.78 -6.60 -9.10
CA THR A 16 -0.52 -6.92 -8.48
C THR A 16 -1.59 -7.33 -9.50
N GLY A 17 -1.34 -7.09 -10.79
CA GLY A 17 -2.33 -7.27 -11.86
C GLY A 17 -3.51 -6.29 -11.76
N LYS A 18 -3.40 -5.24 -10.94
CA LYS A 18 -4.45 -4.26 -10.70
C LYS A 18 -3.88 -2.85 -10.62
N ASN A 19 -4.65 -1.87 -11.11
CA ASN A 19 -4.29 -0.47 -10.97
C ASN A 19 -4.81 0.13 -9.67
N THR A 20 -5.95 -0.37 -9.18
CA THR A 20 -6.55 0.09 -7.93
C THR A 20 -7.14 -1.06 -7.13
N GLU A 21 -7.19 -0.89 -5.80
CA GLU A 21 -7.86 -1.81 -4.88
C GLU A 21 -8.59 -1.02 -3.79
N SER A 22 -9.68 -1.59 -3.27
CA SER A 22 -10.45 -1.03 -2.17
C SER A 22 -10.24 -1.88 -0.92
N LEU A 23 -9.72 -1.27 0.15
CA LEU A 23 -9.47 -1.92 1.42
C LEU A 23 -10.35 -1.32 2.53
N PRO A 24 -10.70 -2.10 3.58
CA PRO A 24 -11.54 -1.61 4.66
C PRO A 24 -10.86 -0.52 5.49
N ALA A 25 -11.60 0.56 5.78
CA ALA A 25 -11.19 1.63 6.68
C ALA A 25 -11.95 1.54 8.02
N PRO A 26 -11.38 2.00 9.15
CA PRO A 26 -10.06 2.62 9.27
C PRO A 26 -8.92 1.61 9.40
N LEU A 27 -7.75 1.93 8.84
CA LEU A 27 -6.54 1.10 8.91
C LEU A 27 -5.32 1.95 9.31
N PRO A 28 -4.55 1.56 10.33
CA PRO A 28 -3.27 2.21 10.61
C PRO A 28 -2.33 2.08 9.41
N LEU A 29 -1.64 3.15 9.02
CA LEU A 29 -0.70 3.12 7.90
C LEU A 29 0.40 2.08 8.12
N SER A 30 0.85 1.89 9.36
CA SER A 30 1.80 0.84 9.76
C SER A 30 1.31 -0.58 9.47
N LYS A 31 -0.01 -0.80 9.36
CA LYS A 31 -0.64 -2.09 9.05
C LYS A 31 -1.01 -2.25 7.58
N LEU A 32 -0.82 -1.23 6.76
CA LEU A 32 -1.12 -1.28 5.34
C LEU A 32 -0.29 -2.34 4.63
N PHE A 33 1.02 -2.36 4.86
CA PHE A 33 1.92 -3.32 4.21
C PHE A 33 1.59 -4.77 4.58
N ASP A 34 1.42 -5.07 5.87
CA ASP A 34 0.95 -6.39 6.36
C ASP A 34 -0.34 -6.83 5.65
N THR A 35 -1.28 -5.89 5.46
CA THR A 35 -2.58 -6.17 4.83
C THR A 35 -2.45 -6.44 3.33
N LEU A 36 -1.58 -5.69 2.64
CA LEU A 36 -1.31 -5.86 1.22
C LEU A 36 -0.60 -7.19 0.95
N GLU A 37 0.41 -7.52 1.73
CA GLU A 37 1.13 -8.80 1.66
C GLU A 37 0.18 -9.99 1.85
N ALA A 38 -0.71 -9.93 2.86
CA ALA A 38 -1.71 -10.98 3.09
C ALA A 38 -2.73 -11.12 1.95
N ASN A 39 -3.04 -10.04 1.21
CA ASN A 39 -3.97 -10.09 0.08
C ASN A 39 -3.30 -10.53 -1.24
N LEU A 40 -2.01 -10.23 -1.40
CA LEU A 40 -1.27 -10.47 -2.64
C LEU A 40 -0.49 -11.80 -2.61
N GLY A 41 -0.33 -12.41 -1.44
CA GLY A 41 0.34 -13.71 -1.24
C GLY A 41 1.86 -13.60 -1.17
N ASP A 42 2.52 -14.71 -0.77
CA ASP A 42 3.97 -14.87 -0.51
C ASP A 42 4.93 -14.48 -1.67
N GLU A 43 4.41 -13.97 -2.77
CA GLU A 43 5.20 -13.53 -3.91
C GLU A 43 5.59 -12.03 -3.80
N TYR A 44 5.01 -11.27 -2.85
CA TYR A 44 5.49 -9.91 -2.57
C TYR A 44 6.93 -9.96 -2.03
N VAL A 45 7.86 -9.59 -2.90
CA VAL A 45 9.29 -9.46 -2.61
C VAL A 45 9.46 -8.57 -1.38
N ASP A 46 10.15 -9.11 -0.38
CA ASP A 46 10.55 -8.49 0.88
C ASP A 46 10.95 -7.02 0.63
N MET A 47 9.99 -6.12 0.83
CA MET A 47 10.23 -4.70 0.71
C MET A 47 10.84 -4.35 2.06
N GLU A 48 12.15 -4.13 2.11
CA GLU A 48 12.76 -3.40 3.21
C GLU A 48 12.02 -2.06 3.26
N ALA A 49 11.01 -1.98 4.13
CA ALA A 49 10.24 -0.78 4.37
C ALA A 49 11.16 0.18 5.13
N ASP A 50 12.07 0.83 4.41
CA ASP A 50 12.74 2.08 4.82
C ASP A 50 11.71 3.20 5.07
N GLY A 51 10.42 2.93 4.83
CA GLY A 51 9.29 3.69 5.32
C GLY A 51 9.04 3.59 6.83
N SER A 52 9.83 2.84 7.61
CA SER A 52 9.85 2.94 9.07
C SER A 52 10.61 4.18 9.56
N GLY A 53 10.43 5.30 8.85
CA GLY A 53 10.62 6.62 9.44
C GLY A 53 9.76 6.69 10.70
N SER A 54 10.37 7.08 11.81
CA SER A 54 9.80 7.25 13.16
C SER A 54 8.56 8.19 13.25
N GLY A 55 7.89 8.53 12.14
CA GLY A 55 6.75 9.45 12.05
C GLY A 55 5.44 8.84 11.55
N ASN A 56 5.37 7.53 11.30
CA ASN A 56 4.13 6.86 10.85
C ASN A 56 3.25 6.34 12.00
N GLU A 57 3.76 6.37 13.23
CA GLU A 57 3.01 5.97 14.44
C GLU A 57 1.89 6.97 14.72
N GLY A 58 0.65 6.60 14.37
CA GLY A 58 -0.55 7.40 14.60
C GLY A 58 -1.28 7.87 13.34
N ILE A 59 -0.73 7.61 12.15
CA ILE A 59 -1.46 7.89 10.90
C ILE A 59 -2.50 6.77 10.69
N MET A 60 -3.78 7.13 10.77
CA MET A 60 -4.90 6.24 10.43
C MET A 60 -5.54 6.65 9.11
N ILE A 61 -5.56 5.71 8.16
CA ILE A 61 -6.26 5.83 6.89
C ILE A 61 -7.76 5.74 7.16
N GLN A 62 -8.50 6.79 6.79
CA GLN A 62 -9.93 6.93 7.01
C GLN A 62 -10.74 6.52 5.77
N ASN A 63 -12.07 6.55 5.90
CA ASN A 63 -12.95 6.32 4.77
C ASN A 63 -12.78 7.41 3.71
N GLY A 64 -12.60 6.99 2.46
CA GLY A 64 -12.43 7.92 1.34
C GLY A 64 -10.99 8.41 1.15
N ASP A 65 -10.07 8.02 2.03
CA ASP A 65 -8.64 8.30 1.83
C ASP A 65 -8.09 7.51 0.64
N GLU A 66 -7.00 8.02 0.09
CA GLU A 66 -6.29 7.43 -1.04
C GLU A 66 -4.81 7.21 -0.68
N VAL A 67 -4.26 6.06 -1.08
CA VAL A 67 -2.86 5.70 -0.88
C VAL A 67 -2.26 5.26 -2.20
N ALA A 68 -1.04 5.71 -2.50
CA ALA A 68 -0.34 5.33 -3.73
C ALA A 68 0.90 4.48 -3.43
N VAL A 69 1.04 3.36 -4.14
CA VAL A 69 2.25 2.53 -4.16
C VAL A 69 3.12 2.99 -5.32
N ILE A 70 4.24 3.63 -4.98
CA ILE A 70 5.19 4.20 -5.93
C ILE A 70 6.42 3.31 -5.98
N PRO A 71 6.62 2.50 -7.05
CA PRO A 71 7.84 1.73 -7.20
C PRO A 71 9.06 2.64 -7.43
N PRO A 72 10.30 2.13 -7.25
CA PRO A 72 11.50 2.91 -7.53
C PRO A 72 11.44 3.48 -8.95
N VAL A 73 11.54 4.80 -9.05
CA VAL A 73 11.52 5.48 -10.33
C VAL A 73 12.88 5.29 -10.98
N SER A 74 12.97 4.51 -12.07
CA SER A 74 14.12 4.62 -12.97
C SER A 74 13.95 5.91 -13.76
N SER A 75 14.44 7.03 -13.23
CA SER A 75 14.69 8.21 -14.05
C SER A 75 15.80 7.85 -15.04
N GLY A 76 15.40 7.35 -16.21
CA GLY A 76 16.25 7.33 -17.40
C GLY A 76 16.50 8.75 -17.89
#